data_AF-A0A0W1FAG3-F1
#
_entry.id   AF-A0A0W1FAG3-F1
#
_cell.length_a   1.000
_cell.length_b   1.000
_cell.length_c   1.000
_cell.angle_alpha   90.00
_cell.angle_beta   90.00
_cell.angle_gamma   90.00
#
_symmetry.space_group_name_H-M   'P 1'
#
loop_
_entity.id
_entity.type
_entity.pdbx_description
1 polymer ?
#
loop_
_entity_poly.entity_id
_entity_poly.type
_entity_poly.pdbx_seq_one_letter_code
_entity_poly.pdbx_strand_id
1 'polypeptide(L)'
;MITRAQHYMHGHDRRLNFTEIAPLLSQPVVEAALAIPSWMACEGGVDRSAARRAFAPKLPSNIIRRRMKGGPDAFAMEILRSNYDLVRNRLLGGQLAANGIINKPELEVALAKDRMTHGTNYVRLLLLLDTESWIEAWQSSADQHNISARESVAS
;
A
#
# COMPACT_ATOMS: atom_id res chain seq x y z
N MET A 1 8.68 0.40 -21.53
CA MET A 1 9.19 0.68 -20.17
C MET A 1 9.93 2.01 -20.11
N ILE A 2 10.90 2.29 -21.00
CA ILE A 2 11.63 3.57 -21.05
C ILE A 2 10.68 4.77 -21.29
N THR A 3 9.74 4.65 -22.22
CA THR A 3 8.73 5.70 -22.49
C THR A 3 7.86 6.03 -21.27
N ARG A 4 7.54 5.03 -20.43
CA ARG A 4 6.80 5.24 -19.19
C ARG A 4 7.64 5.96 -18.13
N ALA A 5 8.95 5.73 -18.08
CA ALA A 5 9.85 6.44 -17.19
C ALA A 5 10.05 7.91 -17.60
N GLN A 6 10.06 8.19 -18.91
CA GLN A 6 10.13 9.56 -19.42
C GLN A 6 8.98 10.45 -18.92
N HIS A 7 7.77 9.91 -18.74
CA HIS A 7 6.65 10.67 -18.17
C HIS A 7 6.90 11.19 -16.75
N TYR A 8 7.71 10.49 -15.95
CA TYR A 8 8.05 10.91 -14.59
C TYR A 8 9.24 11.87 -14.54
N MET A 9 10.17 11.78 -15.49
CA MET A 9 11.31 12.71 -15.57
C MET A 9 10.91 14.17 -15.88
N HIS A 10 9.74 14.38 -16.48
CA HIS A 10 9.22 15.72 -16.77
C HIS A 10 8.49 16.34 -15.55
N GLY A 11 8.22 15.55 -14.52
CA GLY A 11 7.55 15.97 -13.28
C GLY A 11 8.53 16.53 -12.25
N HIS A 12 9.33 17.53 -12.62
CA HIS A 12 10.15 18.24 -11.64
C HIS A 12 9.25 19.06 -10.71
N ASP A 13 9.28 18.80 -9.40
CA ASP A 13 8.67 19.72 -8.44
C ASP A 13 9.46 21.03 -8.44
N ARG A 14 8.91 22.06 -9.09
CA ARG A 14 9.56 23.38 -9.24
C ARG A 14 9.84 24.08 -7.90
N ARG A 15 9.34 23.54 -6.78
CA ARG A 15 9.62 24.03 -5.42
C ARG A 15 10.98 23.56 -4.89
N LEU A 16 11.59 22.54 -5.50
CA LEU A 16 12.89 22.02 -5.08
C LEU A 16 14.02 22.77 -5.81
N ASN A 17 15.04 23.19 -5.06
CA ASN A 17 16.20 23.94 -5.58
C ASN A 17 17.30 23.03 -6.16
N PHE A 18 17.00 21.77 -6.44
CA PHE A 18 17.94 20.82 -7.01
C PHE A 18 17.31 20.06 -8.17
N THR A 19 18.14 19.69 -9.14
CA THR A 19 17.72 18.87 -10.28
C THR A 19 17.63 17.41 -9.85
N GLU A 20 16.47 16.80 -10.04
CA GLU A 20 16.34 15.35 -9.90
C GLU A 20 17.14 14.66 -11.00
N ILE A 21 18.05 13.78 -10.59
CA ILE A 21 18.80 12.91 -11.51
C ILE A 21 18.31 11.48 -11.35
N ALA A 22 18.20 10.76 -12.47
CA ALA A 22 17.84 9.35 -12.51
C ALA A 22 19.01 8.50 -13.03
N PRO A 23 20.03 8.18 -12.20
CA PRO A 23 21.26 7.52 -12.66
C PRO A 23 21.05 6.20 -13.38
N LEU A 24 20.03 5.43 -12.97
CA LEU A 24 19.67 4.14 -13.58
C LEU A 24 19.08 4.26 -14.99
N LEU A 25 18.68 5.47 -15.40
CA LEU A 25 18.21 5.76 -16.76
C LEU A 25 19.30 6.36 -17.65
N SER A 26 20.54 6.48 -17.15
CA SER A 26 21.66 6.87 -18.01
C SER A 26 21.85 5.85 -19.13
N GLN A 27 22.11 6.33 -20.34
CA GLN A 27 22.31 5.51 -21.53
C GLN A 27 23.25 4.30 -21.30
N PRO A 28 24.48 4.45 -20.74
CA PRO A 28 25.36 3.29 -20.54
C PRO A 28 24.78 2.24 -19.61
N VAL A 29 23.99 2.64 -18.60
CA VAL A 29 23.34 1.68 -17.69
C VAL A 29 22.20 0.96 -18.38
N VAL A 30 21.40 1.67 -19.17
CA VAL A 30 20.29 1.09 -19.92
C VAL A 30 20.80 0.13 -20.99
N GLU A 31 21.82 0.51 -21.75
CA GLU A 31 22.44 -0.34 -22.77
C GLU A 31 23.05 -1.60 -22.15
N ALA A 32 23.79 -1.46 -21.05
CA ALA A 32 24.31 -2.60 -20.30
C ALA A 32 23.19 -3.52 -19.80
N ALA A 33 22.10 -2.96 -19.27
CA ALA A 33 20.96 -3.74 -18.80
C ALA A 33 20.24 -4.49 -19.94
N LEU A 34 20.14 -3.88 -21.12
CA LEU A 34 19.54 -4.50 -22.32
C LEU A 34 20.45 -5.57 -22.94
N ALA A 35 21.77 -5.45 -22.78
CA ALA A 35 22.73 -6.46 -23.23
C ALA A 35 22.73 -7.73 -22.35
N ILE A 36 22.20 -7.67 -21.13
CA ILE A 36 22.10 -8.84 -20.25
C ILE A 36 21.01 -9.79 -20.79
N PRO A 37 21.32 -11.07 -21.01
CA PRO A 37 20.31 -12.04 -21.43
C PRO A 37 19.14 -12.11 -20.45
N SER A 38 17.91 -12.18 -20.97
CA SER A 38 16.70 -12.08 -20.16
C SER A 38 16.59 -13.17 -19.08
N TRP A 39 17.09 -14.38 -19.33
CA TRP A 39 17.13 -15.46 -18.34
C TRP A 39 18.10 -15.19 -17.17
N MET A 40 19.10 -14.31 -17.36
CA MET A 40 19.99 -13.87 -16.28
C MET A 40 19.39 -12.75 -15.43
N ALA A 41 18.21 -12.22 -15.78
CA ALA A 41 17.49 -11.28 -14.92
C ALA A 41 16.87 -11.98 -13.70
N CYS A 42 16.59 -13.28 -13.81
CA CYS A 42 16.05 -14.14 -12.76
C CYS A 42 16.81 -15.48 -12.76
N GLU A 43 17.86 -15.58 -11.94
CA GLU A 43 18.70 -16.78 -11.83
C GLU A 43 18.56 -17.38 -10.43
N GLY A 44 18.41 -18.71 -10.32
CA GLY A 44 18.28 -19.41 -9.04
C GLY A 44 17.05 -18.98 -8.22
N GLY A 45 15.96 -18.56 -8.88
CA GLY A 45 14.74 -18.07 -8.21
C GLY A 45 14.87 -16.68 -7.57
N VAL A 46 15.93 -15.93 -7.90
CA VAL A 46 16.19 -14.59 -7.37
C VAL A 46 16.01 -13.54 -8.46
N ASP A 47 15.13 -12.57 -8.20
CA ASP A 47 14.92 -11.43 -9.09
C ASP A 47 16.13 -10.47 -9.12
N ARG A 48 16.32 -9.78 -10.25
CA ARG A 48 17.42 -8.82 -10.45
C ARG A 48 18.80 -9.44 -10.14
N SER A 49 18.97 -10.73 -10.40
CA SER A 49 20.15 -11.51 -9.98
C SER A 49 21.45 -10.92 -10.53
N ALA A 50 21.47 -10.46 -11.79
CA ALA A 50 22.63 -9.78 -12.37
C ALA A 50 23.06 -8.53 -11.56
N ALA A 51 22.13 -7.64 -11.23
CA ALA A 51 22.41 -6.46 -10.42
C ALA A 51 22.85 -6.84 -9.00
N ARG A 52 22.17 -7.79 -8.36
CA ARG A 52 22.54 -8.26 -7.01
C ARG A 52 23.96 -8.84 -6.97
N ARG A 53 24.36 -9.61 -7.97
CA ARG A 53 25.74 -10.13 -8.08
C ARG A 53 26.75 -8.99 -8.25
N ALA A 54 26.48 -8.04 -9.15
CA ALA A 54 27.38 -6.91 -9.40
C ALA A 54 27.63 -6.04 -8.14
N PHE A 55 26.61 -5.88 -7.29
CA PHE A 55 26.70 -5.07 -6.06
C PHE A 55 26.96 -5.87 -4.78
N ALA A 56 27.02 -7.20 -4.84
CA ALA A 56 27.29 -8.07 -3.68
C ALA A 56 28.53 -7.66 -2.85
N PRO A 57 29.68 -7.28 -3.43
CA PRO A 57 30.84 -6.86 -2.63
C PRO A 57 30.71 -5.45 -2.03
N LYS A 58 29.69 -4.67 -2.44
CA LYS A 58 29.52 -3.26 -2.06
C LYS A 58 28.38 -3.01 -1.07
N LEU A 59 27.52 -4.00 -0.83
CA LEU A 59 26.32 -3.84 -0.01
C LEU A 59 26.24 -4.90 1.10
N PRO A 60 25.67 -4.56 2.26
CA PRO A 60 25.38 -5.52 3.32
C PRO A 60 24.53 -6.70 2.84
N SER A 61 24.78 -7.87 3.42
CA SER A 61 24.12 -9.13 3.04
C SER A 61 22.60 -9.10 3.20
N ASN A 62 22.08 -8.39 4.21
CA ASN A 62 20.65 -8.20 4.45
C ASN A 62 19.97 -7.37 3.34
N ILE A 63 20.68 -6.43 2.72
CA ILE A 63 20.20 -5.65 1.56
C ILE A 63 20.22 -6.50 0.30
N ILE A 64 21.34 -7.19 0.04
CA ILE A 64 21.51 -8.06 -1.14
C ILE A 64 20.52 -9.21 -1.17
N ARG A 65 20.17 -9.78 -0.01
CA ARG A 65 19.23 -10.91 0.09
C ARG A 65 17.77 -10.45 0.27
N ARG A 66 17.50 -9.14 0.31
CA ARG A 66 16.15 -8.62 0.51
C ARG A 66 15.24 -9.00 -0.66
N ARG A 67 14.20 -9.79 -0.37
CA ARG A 67 13.23 -10.26 -1.38
C ARG A 67 12.02 -9.35 -1.53
N MET A 68 11.62 -8.66 -0.46
CA MET A 68 10.51 -7.73 -0.50
C MET A 68 10.98 -6.33 -0.90
N LYS A 69 10.34 -5.74 -1.90
CA LYS A 69 10.41 -4.30 -2.14
C LYS A 69 9.79 -3.62 -0.91
N GLY A 70 10.32 -2.46 -0.51
CA GLY A 70 9.56 -1.57 0.38
C GLY A 70 8.40 -1.05 -0.45
N GLY A 71 7.28 -1.79 -0.42
CA GLY A 71 6.05 -1.42 -1.09
C GLY A 71 5.13 -0.67 -0.12
N PRO A 72 4.06 -0.05 -0.63
CA PRO A 72 3.00 0.51 0.22
C PRO A 72 2.50 -0.53 1.24
N ASP A 73 2.60 -1.83 0.94
CA ASP A 73 2.32 -2.97 1.80
C ASP A 73 2.96 -2.83 3.19
N ALA A 74 4.27 -2.52 3.28
CA ALA A 74 4.95 -2.42 4.56
C ALA A 74 4.42 -1.24 5.38
N PHE A 75 4.13 -0.12 4.72
CA PHE A 75 3.55 1.07 5.34
C PHE A 75 2.09 0.83 5.77
N ALA A 76 1.29 0.20 4.92
CA ALA A 76 -0.09 -0.19 5.19
C ALA A 76 -0.19 -1.16 6.37
N MET A 77 0.68 -2.17 6.42
CA MET A 77 0.81 -3.09 7.54
C MET A 77 1.20 -2.36 8.83
N GLU A 78 2.09 -1.37 8.74
CA GLU A 78 2.51 -0.56 9.89
C GLU A 78 1.37 0.32 10.42
N ILE A 79 0.59 0.95 9.54
CA ILE A 79 -0.61 1.70 9.90
C ILE A 79 -1.59 0.80 10.64
N LEU A 80 -1.88 -0.39 10.09
CA LEU A 80 -2.80 -1.34 10.70
C LEU A 80 -2.32 -1.80 12.08
N ARG A 81 -1.03 -2.08 12.25
CA ARG A 81 -0.45 -2.46 13.55
C ARG A 81 -0.53 -1.33 14.56
N SER A 82 -0.16 -0.12 14.15
CA SER A 82 -0.14 1.07 15.02
C SER A 82 -1.55 1.46 15.48
N ASN A 83 -2.58 1.10 14.71
CA ASN A 83 -3.98 1.41 14.99
C ASN A 83 -4.82 0.17 15.32
N TYR A 84 -4.18 -0.88 15.86
CA TYR A 84 -4.81 -2.20 16.05
C TYR A 84 -6.18 -2.12 16.73
N ASP A 85 -6.24 -1.49 17.90
CA ASP A 85 -7.47 -1.43 18.71
C ASP A 85 -8.56 -0.61 18.01
N LEU A 86 -8.18 0.48 17.34
CA LEU A 86 -9.10 1.30 16.54
C LEU A 86 -9.69 0.49 15.39
N VAL A 87 -8.84 -0.19 14.61
CA VAL A 87 -9.28 -1.03 13.48
C VAL A 87 -10.18 -2.15 13.97
N ARG A 88 -9.79 -2.83 15.04
CA ARG A 88 -10.57 -3.93 15.61
C ARG A 88 -11.95 -3.47 16.06
N ASN A 89 -12.02 -2.38 16.83
CA ASN A 89 -13.29 -1.85 17.34
C ASN A 89 -14.18 -1.36 16.19
N ARG A 90 -13.61 -0.66 15.21
CA ARG A 90 -14.34 -0.15 14.05
C ARG A 90 -14.94 -1.27 13.21
N LEU A 91 -14.20 -2.36 12.96
CA LEU A 91 -14.71 -3.45 12.12
C LEU A 91 -15.65 -4.41 12.85
N LEU A 92 -15.39 -4.72 14.13
CA LEU A 92 -16.24 -5.64 14.90
C LEU A 92 -17.52 -5.00 15.45
N GLY A 93 -17.50 -3.67 15.65
CA GLY A 93 -18.64 -2.87 16.08
C GLY A 93 -19.26 -2.02 14.97
N GLY A 94 -18.75 -2.15 13.73
CA GLY A 94 -19.19 -1.37 12.59
C GLY A 94 -20.51 -1.84 11.98
N GLN A 95 -20.94 -1.11 10.95
CA GLN A 95 -22.21 -1.34 10.29
C GLN A 95 -22.21 -2.64 9.49
N LEU A 96 -21.07 -3.04 8.92
CA LEU A 96 -20.97 -4.30 8.19
C LEU A 96 -21.21 -5.50 9.11
N ALA A 97 -20.68 -5.47 10.33
CA ALA A 97 -20.91 -6.50 11.34
C ALA A 97 -22.35 -6.46 11.86
N ALA A 98 -22.87 -5.26 12.15
CA ALA A 98 -24.23 -5.07 12.67
C ALA A 98 -25.31 -5.57 11.69
N ASN A 99 -25.09 -5.43 10.38
CA ASN A 99 -26.01 -5.87 9.34
C ASN A 99 -25.73 -7.29 8.82
N GLY A 100 -24.80 -8.04 9.44
CA GLY A 100 -24.49 -9.43 9.06
C GLY A 100 -23.84 -9.57 7.68
N ILE A 101 -23.30 -8.50 7.10
CA ILE A 101 -22.61 -8.52 5.80
C ILE A 101 -21.26 -9.24 5.90
N ILE A 102 -20.63 -9.18 7.08
CA ILE A 102 -19.39 -9.88 7.39
C ILE A 102 -19.59 -10.93 8.49
N ASN A 103 -18.90 -12.06 8.34
CA ASN A 103 -18.85 -13.10 9.36
C ASN A 103 -17.94 -12.63 10.51
N LYS A 104 -18.53 -12.26 11.64
CA LYS A 104 -17.82 -11.71 12.80
C LYS A 104 -16.77 -12.68 13.38
N PRO A 105 -17.08 -13.97 13.63
CA PRO A 105 -16.05 -14.95 14.02
C PRO A 105 -14.85 -15.03 13.07
N GLU A 106 -15.07 -15.03 11.76
CA GLU A 106 -13.97 -15.06 10.78
C GLU A 106 -13.17 -13.76 10.78
N LEU A 107 -13.83 -12.62 10.96
CA LEU A 107 -13.18 -11.33 11.09
C LEU A 107 -12.28 -11.28 12.34
N GLU A 108 -12.73 -11.82 13.47
CA GLU A 108 -11.90 -11.90 14.69
C GLU A 108 -10.61 -12.69 14.45
N VAL A 109 -10.69 -13.80 13.72
CA VAL A 109 -9.50 -14.59 13.33
C VAL A 109 -8.59 -13.80 12.38
N ALA A 110 -9.15 -13.07 11.42
CA ALA A 110 -8.38 -12.24 10.49
C ALA A 110 -7.70 -11.05 11.20
N LEU A 111 -8.31 -10.54 12.27
CA LEU A 111 -7.79 -9.47 13.13
C LEU A 111 -6.82 -9.96 14.22
N ALA A 112 -6.47 -11.24 14.27
CA ALA A 112 -5.41 -11.70 15.17
C ALA A 112 -4.08 -11.00 14.81
N LYS A 113 -3.32 -10.54 15.81
CA LYS A 113 -2.11 -9.69 15.60
C LYS A 113 -1.08 -10.33 14.67
N ASP A 114 -0.96 -11.65 14.68
CA ASP A 114 -0.09 -12.45 13.82
C ASP A 114 -0.61 -12.59 12.38
N ARG A 115 -1.93 -12.46 12.17
CA ARG A 115 -2.61 -12.71 10.89
C ARG A 115 -3.01 -11.46 10.12
N MET A 116 -3.23 -10.37 10.83
CA MET A 116 -3.71 -9.09 10.28
C MET A 116 -2.83 -8.59 9.13
N THR A 117 -1.52 -8.74 9.27
CA THR A 117 -0.52 -8.30 8.28
C THR A 117 -0.01 -9.42 7.37
N HIS A 118 -0.59 -10.61 7.45
CA HIS A 118 -0.12 -11.77 6.70
C HIS A 118 -0.78 -11.86 5.32
N GLY A 119 0.01 -12.15 4.29
CA GLY A 119 -0.48 -12.33 2.93
C GLY A 119 -1.32 -11.14 2.45
N THR A 120 -2.53 -11.41 1.98
CA THR A 120 -3.48 -10.39 1.47
C THR A 120 -4.50 -9.93 2.50
N ASN A 121 -4.41 -10.39 3.76
CA ASN A 121 -5.38 -10.02 4.80
C ASN A 121 -5.40 -8.52 5.05
N TYR A 122 -4.23 -7.87 5.05
CA TYR A 122 -4.13 -6.43 5.28
C TYR A 122 -4.91 -5.63 4.22
N VAL A 123 -4.89 -6.08 2.95
CA VAL A 123 -5.62 -5.44 1.84
C VAL A 123 -7.13 -5.55 2.08
N ARG A 124 -7.61 -6.74 2.48
CA ARG A 124 -9.04 -6.97 2.76
C ARG A 124 -9.52 -6.14 3.94
N LEU A 125 -8.73 -6.07 5.01
CA LEU A 125 -9.07 -5.26 6.18
C LEU A 125 -9.13 -3.77 5.84
N LEU A 126 -8.22 -3.27 5.00
CA LEU A 126 -8.26 -1.89 4.51
C LEU A 126 -9.51 -1.60 3.68
N LEU A 127 -9.94 -2.53 2.82
CA LEU A 127 -11.18 -2.38 2.04
C LEU A 127 -12.43 -2.34 2.92
N LEU A 128 -12.48 -3.15 3.99
CA LEU A 128 -13.57 -3.10 4.96
C LEU A 128 -13.57 -1.76 5.73
N LEU A 129 -12.40 -1.26 6.14
CA LEU A 129 -12.27 0.03 6.82
C LEU A 129 -12.71 1.20 5.93
N ASP A 130 -12.34 1.15 4.65
CA ASP A 130 -12.79 2.13 3.65
C ASP A 130 -14.32 2.11 3.51
N THR A 131 -14.90 0.92 3.47
CA THR A 131 -16.36 0.74 3.37
C THR A 131 -17.08 1.26 4.61
N GLU A 132 -16.59 0.97 5.83
CA GLU A 132 -17.16 1.55 7.06
C GLU A 132 -17.08 3.08 7.06
N SER A 133 -15.99 3.65 6.55
CA SER A 133 -15.82 5.11 6.43
C SER A 133 -16.78 5.73 5.43
N TRP A 134 -17.04 5.04 4.33
CA TRP A 134 -18.06 5.44 3.37
C TRP A 134 -19.46 5.42 4.00
N ILE A 135 -19.83 4.35 4.71
CA ILE A 135 -21.14 4.26 5.39
C ILE A 135 -21.32 5.41 6.41
N GLU A 136 -20.30 5.67 7.24
CA GLU A 136 -20.33 6.74 8.25
C GLU A 136 -20.53 8.11 7.60
N ALA A 137 -19.89 8.38 6.46
CA ALA A 137 -20.06 9.64 5.73
C ALA A 137 -21.49 9.84 5.22
N TRP A 138 -22.14 8.78 4.71
CA TRP A 138 -23.53 8.85 4.25
C TRP A 138 -24.52 9.00 5.40
N GLN A 139 -24.32 8.29 6.52
CA GLN A 139 -25.15 8.42 7.71
C GLN A 139 -25.07 9.84 8.29
N SER A 140 -23.85 10.37 8.43
CA SER A 140 -23.62 11.73 8.92
C SER A 140 -24.31 12.78 8.04
N SER A 141 -24.30 12.59 6.71
CA SER A 141 -24.97 13.49 5.77
C SER A 141 -26.50 13.40 5.87
N ALA A 142 -27.04 12.19 6.04
CA ALA A 142 -28.48 11.97 6.22
C ALA A 142 -28.99 12.56 7.54
N ASP A 143 -28.22 12.42 8.63
CA ASP A 143 -28.58 12.96 9.94
C ASP A 143 -28.62 14.50 9.93
N GLN A 144 -27.66 15.15 9.28
CA GLN A 144 -27.65 16.62 9.11
C GLN A 144 -28.88 17.11 8.34
N HIS A 145 -29.29 16.38 7.30
CA HIS A 145 -30.49 16.72 6.53
C HIS A 145 -31.77 16.58 7.38
N ASN A 146 -31.83 15.55 8.23
CA ASN A 146 -33.00 15.26 9.08
C ASN A 146 -33.13 16.26 10.26
N ILE A 147 -32.00 16.76 10.79
CA ILE A 147 -31.97 17.81 11.82
C ILE A 147 -32.50 19.14 11.24
N SER A 148 -32.00 19.55 10.07
CA SER A 148 -32.44 20.78 9.40
C SER A 148 -33.94 20.74 9.01
N ALA A 149 -34.44 19.59 8.57
CA ALA A 149 -35.87 19.42 8.27
C ALA A 149 -36.75 19.59 9.52
N ARG A 150 -36.33 19.05 10.67
CA ARG A 150 -37.05 19.16 11.95
C ARG A 150 -37.08 20.59 12.51
N GLU A 151 -36.01 21.36 12.33
CA GLU A 151 -35.98 22.77 12.75
C GLU A 151 -36.90 23.65 11.88
N SER A 152 -37.05 23.33 10.58
CA SER A 152 -37.96 24.08 9.70
C SER A 152 -39.45 23.84 9.97
N VAL A 153 -39.81 22.69 10.55
CA VAL A 153 -41.20 22.33 10.90
C VAL A 153 -41.61 22.85 12.28
N ALA A 154 -40.63 23.28 13.09
CA ALA A 154 -40.85 23.84 14.43
C ALA A 154 -40.96 25.39 14.45
N SER A 155 -40.85 26.05 13.30
CA SER A 155 -41.08 27.51 13.11
C SER A 155 -42.37 27.77 12.36
#